data_AF-A0A9D5K595-F1
#
_entry.id   AF-A0A9D5K595-F1
#
_cell.length_a   1.000
_cell.length_b   1.000
_cell.length_c   1.000
_cell.angle_alpha   90.00
_cell.angle_beta   90.00
_cell.angle_gamma   90.00
#
_symmetry.space_group_name_H-M   'P 1'
#
loop_
_entity.id
_entity.type
_entity.pdbx_description
1 polymer ?
#
loop_
_entity_poly.entity_id
_entity_poly.type
_entity_poly.pdbx_seq_one_letter_code
_entity_poly.pdbx_strand_id
1 'polypeptide(L)'
;MSSIKQQILDLVTAKVIDESLSEALSSPEVIKDFVKVIVQNWKTGDEEAPSMELLLPEDKQEELEKSFKGGLGGLLNKNLKVSFSRGVKGGFQIGPEGSTYKISMTDEDFSEFFKEFLRPRTRRYLFGE
;
A
#
# COMPACT_ATOMS: atom_id res chain seq x y z
N MET A 1 -16.70 -26.85 3.69
CA MET A 1 -17.36 -25.71 4.38
C MET A 1 -18.67 -25.43 3.66
N SER A 2 -19.77 -25.12 4.36
CA SER A 2 -21.03 -24.76 3.69
C SER A 2 -20.86 -23.44 2.94
N SER A 3 -21.49 -23.28 1.77
CA SER A 3 -21.44 -22.06 0.96
C SER A 3 -21.85 -20.82 1.75
N ILE A 4 -22.79 -20.97 2.69
CA ILE A 4 -23.24 -19.90 3.59
C ILE A 4 -22.14 -19.51 4.59
N LYS A 5 -21.41 -20.50 5.14
CA LYS A 5 -20.29 -20.22 6.07
C LYS A 5 -19.13 -19.50 5.37
N GLN A 6 -18.86 -19.85 4.11
CA GLN A 6 -17.86 -19.12 3.30
C GLN A 6 -18.32 -17.68 3.01
N GLN A 7 -19.58 -17.47 2.63
CA GLN A 7 -20.11 -16.13 2.39
C GLN A 7 -20.04 -15.25 3.65
N ILE A 8 -20.38 -15.79 4.82
CA ILE A 8 -20.26 -15.07 6.10
C ILE A 8 -18.79 -14.72 6.40
N LEU A 9 -17.87 -15.67 6.20
CA LEU A 9 -16.44 -15.45 6.39
C LEU A 9 -15.91 -14.32 5.49
N ASP A 10 -16.28 -14.35 4.22
CA ASP A 10 -15.81 -13.38 3.22
C ASP A 10 -16.42 -12.00 3.49
N LEU A 11 -17.70 -11.90 3.85
CA LEU A 11 -18.36 -10.62 4.18
C LEU A 11 -17.79 -9.98 5.45
N VAL A 12 -17.59 -10.76 6.52
CA VAL A 12 -17.04 -10.24 7.78
C VAL A 12 -15.58 -9.80 7.58
N THR A 13 -14.80 -10.59 6.83
CA THR A 13 -13.40 -10.27 6.55
C THR A 13 -13.30 -9.02 5.67
N ALA A 14 -14.10 -8.92 4.61
CA ALA A 14 -14.16 -7.74 3.75
C ALA A 14 -14.55 -6.48 4.53
N LYS A 15 -15.59 -6.54 5.37
CA LYS A 15 -16.06 -5.35 6.11
C LYS A 15 -15.01 -4.81 7.09
N VAL A 16 -14.30 -5.68 7.81
CA VAL A 16 -13.27 -5.26 8.77
C VAL A 16 -12.06 -4.64 8.06
N ILE A 17 -11.71 -5.17 6.90
CA ILE A 17 -10.56 -4.72 6.12
C ILE A 17 -10.90 -3.44 5.36
N ASP A 18 -11.95 -3.43 4.57
CA ASP A 18 -12.21 -2.37 3.58
C ASP A 18 -12.43 -0.99 4.23
N GLU A 19 -13.14 -0.89 5.36
CA GLU A 19 -13.36 0.39 6.05
C GLU A 19 -12.05 0.94 6.67
N SER A 20 -11.35 0.11 7.45
CA SER A 20 -10.13 0.52 8.15
C SER A 20 -8.96 0.78 7.19
N LEU A 21 -8.88 -0.01 6.12
CA LEU A 21 -7.81 0.06 5.13
C LEU A 21 -7.98 1.27 4.23
N SER A 22 -9.20 1.55 3.75
CA SER A 22 -9.45 2.70 2.89
C SER A 22 -9.15 4.02 3.61
N GLU A 23 -9.45 4.13 4.91
CA GLU A 23 -9.04 5.28 5.72
C GLU A 23 -7.52 5.38 5.87
N ALA A 24 -6.84 4.28 6.18
CA ALA A 24 -5.40 4.26 6.36
C ALA A 24 -4.65 4.58 5.05
N LEU A 25 -5.06 3.99 3.93
CA LEU A 25 -4.47 4.23 2.60
C LEU A 25 -4.92 5.56 1.99
N SER A 26 -5.94 6.19 2.54
CA SER A 26 -6.30 7.56 2.20
C SER A 26 -5.48 8.61 2.94
N SER A 27 -4.82 8.23 4.04
CA SER A 27 -4.07 9.15 4.90
C SER A 27 -2.69 9.45 4.30
N PRO A 28 -2.39 10.74 4.02
CA PRO A 28 -1.08 11.16 3.52
C PRO A 28 0.09 10.82 4.46
N GLU A 29 -0.15 10.81 5.77
CA GLU A 29 0.88 10.48 6.76
C GLU A 29 1.27 9.01 6.72
N VAL A 30 0.27 8.14 6.60
CA VAL A 30 0.46 6.68 6.53
C VAL A 30 1.20 6.32 5.23
N ILE A 31 0.76 6.83 4.09
CA ILE A 31 1.44 6.63 2.80
C ILE A 31 2.91 7.07 2.89
N LYS A 32 3.16 8.25 3.47
CA LYS A 32 4.51 8.79 3.65
C LYS A 32 5.39 7.87 4.49
N ASP A 33 4.89 7.35 5.60
CA ASP A 33 5.64 6.43 6.46
C ASP A 33 5.92 5.10 5.78
N PHE A 34 4.95 4.53 5.05
CA PHE A 34 5.16 3.32 4.24
C PHE A 34 6.25 3.54 3.19
N VAL A 35 6.14 4.61 2.39
CA VAL A 35 7.15 4.96 1.38
C VAL A 35 8.52 5.14 2.01
N LYS A 36 8.62 5.81 3.15
CA LYS A 36 9.88 5.98 3.89
C LYS A 36 10.48 4.64 4.28
N VAL A 37 9.69 3.74 4.86
CA VAL A 37 10.16 2.40 5.27
C VAL A 37 10.61 1.60 4.06
N ILE A 38 9.85 1.63 2.96
CA ILE A 38 10.19 0.92 1.73
C ILE A 38 11.51 1.44 1.17
N VAL A 39 11.68 2.76 1.02
CA VAL A 39 12.91 3.38 0.53
C VAL A 39 14.11 3.09 1.44
N GLN A 40 13.93 3.11 2.76
CA GLN A 40 14.99 2.81 3.72
C GLN A 40 15.41 1.34 3.72
N ASN A 41 14.46 0.42 3.47
CA ASN A 41 14.72 -1.01 3.43
C ASN A 41 14.97 -1.53 2.01
N TRP A 42 14.96 -0.66 1.00
CA TRP A 42 15.24 -1.03 -0.38
C TRP A 42 16.74 -1.31 -0.54
N LYS A 43 17.14 -2.52 -0.17
CA LYS A 43 18.48 -3.06 -0.38
C LYS A 43 18.43 -4.10 -1.49
N THR A 44 18.58 -3.63 -2.72
CA THR A 44 19.12 -4.47 -3.81
C THR A 44 20.63 -4.56 -3.55
N GLY A 45 21.18 -5.78 -3.46
CA GLY A 45 22.49 -6.05 -2.84
C GLY A 45 23.65 -5.11 -3.19
N ASP A 46 24.54 -4.90 -2.21
CA ASP A 46 25.86 -4.23 -2.16
C ASP A 46 26.14 -2.92 -2.95
N GLU A 47 25.24 -2.40 -3.77
CA GLU A 47 25.42 -1.12 -4.46
C GLU A 47 24.43 -0.05 -4.00
N GLU A 48 24.81 1.21 -4.20
CA GLU A 48 24.03 2.40 -3.85
C GLU A 48 22.55 2.24 -4.27
N ALA A 49 21.64 2.61 -3.38
CA ALA A 49 20.21 2.41 -3.61
C ALA A 49 19.78 3.04 -4.95
N PRO A 50 19.18 2.26 -5.87
CA PRO A 50 18.82 2.74 -7.20
C PRO A 50 17.80 3.88 -7.11
N SER A 51 17.75 4.71 -8.14
CA SER A 51 16.67 5.69 -8.32
C SER A 51 15.32 4.98 -8.33
N MET A 52 14.46 5.34 -7.39
CA MET A 52 13.13 4.78 -7.23
C MET A 52 12.08 5.72 -7.79
N GLU A 53 11.04 5.16 -8.39
CA GLU A 53 9.85 5.84 -8.86
C GLU A 53 8.68 5.48 -7.95
N LEU A 54 7.99 6.51 -7.45
CA LEU A 54 6.75 6.41 -6.71
C LEU A 54 5.60 6.97 -7.56
N LEU A 55 4.56 6.17 -7.75
CA LEU A 55 3.31 6.55 -8.39
C LEU A 55 2.23 6.75 -7.34
N LEU A 56 1.63 7.93 -7.35
CA LEU A 56 0.57 8.34 -6.43
C LEU A 56 -0.73 8.70 -7.18
N PRO A 57 -1.87 8.73 -6.48
CA PRO A 57 -3.14 9.19 -7.05
C PRO A 57 -3.07 10.67 -7.45
N GLU A 58 -3.52 11.01 -8.66
CA GLU A 58 -3.58 12.41 -9.14
C GLU A 58 -4.59 13.25 -8.35
N ASP A 59 -5.67 12.64 -7.89
CA ASP A 59 -6.74 13.27 -7.10
C ASP A 59 -6.27 13.76 -5.72
N LYS A 60 -5.19 13.19 -5.18
CA LYS A 60 -4.61 13.57 -3.88
C LYS A 60 -3.25 14.26 -4.00
N GLN A 61 -2.92 14.74 -5.19
CA GLN A 61 -1.61 15.32 -5.48
C GLN A 61 -1.21 16.44 -4.52
N GLU A 62 -2.06 17.47 -4.32
CA GLU A 62 -1.70 18.63 -3.49
C GLU A 62 -1.43 18.25 -2.03
N GLU A 63 -2.24 17.35 -1.48
CA GLU A 63 -2.17 16.93 -0.08
C GLU A 63 -0.95 16.04 0.18
N LEU A 64 -0.70 15.09 -0.73
CA LEU A 64 0.47 14.22 -0.69
C LEU A 64 1.76 15.00 -0.94
N GLU A 65 1.81 15.89 -1.94
CA GLU A 65 2.97 16.74 -2.17
C GLU A 65 3.35 17.56 -0.94
N LYS A 66 2.36 18.12 -0.24
CA LYS A 66 2.60 18.90 0.98
C LYS A 66 3.17 18.03 2.11
N SER A 67 2.59 16.86 2.34
CA SER A 67 3.07 15.88 3.35
C SER A 67 4.48 15.36 3.03
N PHE A 68 4.77 15.16 1.75
CA PHE A 68 6.05 14.66 1.25
C PHE A 68 7.13 15.73 1.31
N LYS A 69 6.85 16.98 0.91
CA LYS A 69 7.77 18.11 1.05
C LYS A 69 8.19 18.33 2.50
N GLY A 70 7.27 18.13 3.45
CA GLY A 70 7.53 18.30 4.89
C GLY A 70 8.33 17.19 5.58
N GLY A 71 8.51 16.00 5.00
CA GLY A 71 9.29 14.95 5.68
C GLY A 71 9.98 13.90 4.82
N LEU A 72 9.80 13.93 3.51
CA LEU A 72 10.58 13.15 2.55
C LEU A 72 11.56 14.03 1.74
N GLY A 73 11.60 15.35 1.96
CA GLY A 73 12.47 16.29 1.23
C GLY A 73 13.96 15.87 1.12
N GLY A 74 14.49 15.15 2.12
CA GLY A 74 15.85 14.59 2.07
C GLY A 74 15.99 13.32 1.22
N LEU A 75 14.93 12.51 1.09
CA LEU A 75 14.90 11.28 0.29
C LEU A 75 14.51 11.55 -1.17
N LEU A 76 13.60 12.51 -1.40
CA LEU A 76 13.14 12.95 -2.72
C LEU A 76 14.29 13.43 -3.61
N ASN A 77 15.25 14.15 -3.04
CA ASN A 77 16.34 14.75 -3.81
C ASN A 77 17.52 13.81 -4.08
N LYS A 78 17.55 12.62 -3.46
CA LYS A 78 18.65 11.66 -3.66
C LYS A 78 18.23 10.56 -4.62
N ASN A 79 17.20 9.79 -4.26
CA ASN A 79 16.91 8.52 -4.95
C ASN A 79 15.40 8.25 -5.13
N LEU A 80 14.49 9.25 -5.01
CA LEU A 80 13.04 9.03 -5.13
C LEU A 80 12.35 10.06 -6.02
N LYS A 81 11.91 9.63 -7.20
CA LYS A 81 11.10 10.39 -8.15
C LYS A 81 9.62 10.14 -7.89
N VAL A 82 8.85 11.20 -7.66
CA VAL A 82 7.40 11.11 -7.44
C VAL A 82 6.66 11.51 -8.72
N SER A 83 5.73 10.66 -9.13
CA SER A 83 4.86 10.83 -10.29
C SER A 83 3.41 10.58 -9.88
N PHE A 84 2.47 11.21 -10.58
CA PHE A 84 1.04 11.09 -10.31
C PHE A 84 0.34 10.41 -11.50
N SER A 85 -0.62 9.53 -11.21
CA SER A 85 -1.33 8.76 -12.23
C SER A 85 -2.80 8.60 -11.89
N ARG A 86 -3.66 8.76 -12.90
CA ARG A 86 -5.11 8.45 -12.82
C ARG A 86 -5.42 6.97 -12.70
N GLY A 87 -4.44 6.12 -13.00
CA GLY A 87 -4.57 4.67 -12.85
C GLY A 87 -4.57 4.21 -11.39
N VAL A 88 -4.03 5.03 -10.48
CA VAL A 88 -3.99 4.77 -9.04
C VAL A 88 -5.12 5.57 -8.40
N LYS A 89 -6.17 4.90 -7.94
CA LYS A 89 -7.32 5.54 -7.25
C LYS A 89 -7.11 5.69 -5.75
N GLY A 90 -6.26 4.84 -5.17
CA GLY A 90 -5.96 4.80 -3.74
C GLY A 90 -4.72 3.97 -3.47
N GLY A 91 -3.98 4.32 -2.41
CA GLY A 91 -2.66 3.75 -2.12
C GLY A 91 -1.54 4.33 -2.99
N PHE A 92 -0.54 3.50 -3.34
CA PHE A 92 0.63 3.91 -4.14
C PHE A 92 1.30 2.73 -4.84
N GLN A 93 2.18 3.01 -5.81
CA GLN A 93 3.09 2.01 -6.38
C GLN A 93 4.52 2.50 -6.32
N ILE A 94 5.48 1.66 -5.94
CA ILE A 94 6.89 2.05 -5.81
C ILE A 94 7.81 0.98 -6.38
N GLY A 95 8.83 1.39 -7.11
CA GLY A 95 9.85 0.48 -7.62
C GLY A 95 11.03 1.21 -8.24
N PRO A 96 12.06 0.50 -8.71
CA PRO A 96 13.20 1.13 -9.36
C PRO A 96 12.77 1.77 -10.68
N GLU A 97 13.33 2.93 -11.00
CA GLU A 97 13.07 3.64 -12.26
C GLU A 97 13.46 2.75 -13.45
N GLY A 98 12.57 2.64 -14.45
CA GLY A 98 12.78 1.82 -15.64
C GLY A 98 12.66 0.31 -15.42
N SER A 99 12.37 -0.15 -14.20
CA SER A 99 12.10 -1.56 -13.92
C SER A 99 10.64 -1.92 -14.19
N THR A 100 10.42 -3.16 -14.63
CA THR A 100 9.09 -3.78 -14.66
C THR A 100 8.63 -4.24 -13.28
N TYR A 101 9.55 -4.29 -12.31
CA TYR A 101 9.25 -4.68 -10.93
C TYR A 101 8.82 -3.45 -10.12
N LYS A 102 7.54 -3.41 -9.76
CA LYS A 102 6.95 -2.39 -8.89
C LYS A 102 6.18 -3.09 -7.78
N ILE A 103 6.37 -2.63 -6.55
CA ILE A 103 5.50 -2.97 -5.44
C ILE A 103 4.23 -2.14 -5.61
N SER A 104 3.12 -2.82 -5.84
CA SER A 104 1.80 -2.20 -5.88
C SER A 104 1.16 -2.32 -4.50
N MET A 105 0.81 -1.19 -3.92
CA MET A 105 0.17 -1.06 -2.61
C MET A 105 -1.12 -0.26 -2.78
N THR A 106 -2.00 -0.74 -3.66
CA THR A 106 -3.34 -0.16 -3.85
C THR A 106 -4.34 -0.74 -2.85
N ASP A 107 -5.52 -0.12 -2.75
CA ASP A 107 -6.62 -0.63 -1.91
C ASP A 107 -6.96 -2.09 -2.25
N GLU A 108 -6.92 -2.46 -3.53
CA GLU A 108 -7.20 -3.82 -4.00
C GLU A 108 -6.10 -4.80 -3.54
N ASP A 109 -4.83 -4.45 -3.74
CA ASP A 109 -3.68 -5.28 -3.35
C ASP A 109 -3.68 -5.56 -1.83
N PHE A 110 -3.91 -4.52 -1.03
CA PHE A 110 -3.96 -4.66 0.42
C PHE A 110 -5.20 -5.42 0.88
N SER A 111 -6.37 -5.17 0.27
CA SER A 111 -7.61 -5.90 0.62
C SER A 111 -7.41 -7.39 0.37
N GLU A 112 -6.81 -7.77 -0.75
CA GLU A 112 -6.51 -9.16 -1.09
C GLU A 112 -5.48 -9.77 -0.14
N PHE A 113 -4.37 -9.07 0.12
CA PHE A 113 -3.34 -9.51 1.08
C PHE A 113 -3.90 -9.76 2.48
N PHE A 114 -4.67 -8.80 3.02
CA PHE A 114 -5.26 -8.95 4.35
C PHE A 114 -6.39 -9.97 4.37
N LYS A 115 -7.15 -10.13 3.27
CA LYS A 115 -8.14 -11.20 3.15
C LYS A 115 -7.46 -12.55 3.29
N GLU A 116 -6.38 -12.81 2.55
CA GLU A 116 -5.63 -14.07 2.67
C GLU A 116 -5.05 -14.27 4.08
N PHE A 117 -4.52 -13.20 4.69
CA PHE A 117 -3.92 -13.27 6.02
C PHE A 117 -4.94 -13.50 7.14
N LEU A 118 -6.08 -12.81 7.10
CA LEU A 118 -7.09 -12.85 8.16
C LEU A 118 -8.05 -14.02 8.01
N ARG A 119 -8.30 -14.52 6.80
CA ARG A 119 -9.27 -15.61 6.55
C ARG A 119 -9.06 -16.84 7.43
N PRO A 120 -7.84 -17.37 7.67
CA PRO A 120 -7.63 -18.47 8.62
C PRO A 120 -8.01 -18.10 10.06
N ARG A 121 -7.71 -16.88 10.50
CA ARG A 121 -8.02 -16.41 11.86
C ARG A 121 -9.51 -16.16 12.05
N THR A 122 -10.15 -15.51 11.09
CA THR A 122 -11.59 -15.24 11.10
C THR A 122 -12.38 -16.54 11.05
N ARG A 123 -11.92 -17.53 10.27
CA ARG A 123 -12.51 -18.88 10.25
C ARG A 123 -12.47 -19.53 11.62
N ARG A 124 -11.31 -19.50 12.27
CA ARG A 124 -11.13 -20.05 13.63
C ARG A 124 -12.00 -19.33 14.64
N TYR A 125 -12.12 -18.02 14.53
CA TYR A 125 -12.94 -17.22 15.43
C TYR A 125 -14.44 -17.50 15.26
N LEU A 126 -14.94 -17.53 14.01
CA LEU A 126 -16.37 -17.68 13.72
C LEU A 126 -16.86 -19.11 13.85
N PHE A 127 -16.02 -20.09 13.55
CA PHE A 127 -16.45 -21.49 13.44
C PHE A 127 -15.67 -22.45 14.34
N GLY A 128 -14.65 -21.98 15.06
CA GLY A 128 -13.80 -22.83 15.90
C GLY A 128 -12.88 -23.78 15.11
N GLU A 129 -12.73 -23.56 13.80
CA GLU A 129 -11.95 -24.39 12.85
C GLU A 129 -10.62 -23.75 12.45
#